data_AF-Q6C720-F1
#
_entry.id   AF-Q6C720-F1
#
_cell.length_a   1.000
_cell.length_b   1.000
_cell.length_c   1.000
_cell.angle_alpha   90.00
_cell.angle_beta   90.00
_cell.angle_gamma   90.00
#
_symmetry.space_group_name_H-M   'P 1'
#
loop_
_entity.id
_entity.type
_entity.pdbx_description
1 polymer ?
#
loop_
_entity_poly.entity_id
_entity_poly.type
_entity_poly.pdbx_seq_one_letter_code
_entity_poly.pdbx_strand_id
1 'polypeptide(L)'
;MANDKDQDGFFPKYQQPSFVLRMWGKLVPAADNKYALTIVCAAQMGVGVLLLAYPRRSTFRAKYGKWPYRAVKATGILTGSALIGCTAIFDLARTRNLTYDPWAQRARADRVKALKEGKKVTWWWGAHDHKPVGMNEYMSELRVLLEIKKMQYNKKKLADVAESGFKPTEPLLSSDLYMDDILWKYVLPRVFPDEVPISPISRKLTEAMFQSLGLTYEELVAANRKFREGVLEQVENPLFLAHRPWLFGSSSSMDAAIKEVLGEGSNDPDILEGLYNDIAEQWDGSIMWGIIAGETDVTIRLIPGTDIVELVEEAEDEE
;
A
#
# COMPACT_ATOMS: atom_id res chain seq x y z
N MET A 1 -9.14 -18.68 -21.21
CA MET A 1 -9.73 -19.61 -20.19
C MET A 1 -8.66 -20.62 -19.76
N ALA A 2 -7.90 -20.30 -18.71
CA ALA A 2 -6.88 -21.19 -18.17
C ALA A 2 -7.55 -22.38 -17.45
N ASN A 3 -7.11 -23.58 -17.78
CA ASN A 3 -7.70 -24.85 -17.38
C ASN A 3 -7.39 -25.15 -15.90
N ASP A 4 -8.34 -24.86 -15.00
CA ASP A 4 -8.21 -24.99 -13.54
C ASP A 4 -8.40 -26.43 -13.03
N LYS A 5 -8.04 -27.45 -13.83
CA LYS A 5 -8.37 -28.86 -13.58
C LYS A 5 -7.30 -29.68 -12.85
N ASP A 6 -6.16 -29.10 -12.47
CA ASP A 6 -5.03 -29.86 -11.89
C ASP A 6 -4.66 -29.48 -10.43
N GLN A 7 -5.61 -29.00 -9.62
CA GLN A 7 -5.34 -28.69 -8.19
C GLN A 7 -5.97 -29.66 -7.18
N ASP A 8 -6.27 -30.89 -7.58
CA ASP A 8 -6.75 -31.98 -6.71
C ASP A 8 -5.66 -32.58 -5.81
N GLY A 9 -4.61 -31.80 -5.51
CA GLY A 9 -3.71 -32.15 -4.43
C GLY A 9 -4.50 -32.17 -3.13
N PHE A 10 -4.62 -33.33 -2.49
CA PHE A 10 -5.32 -33.64 -1.23
C PHE A 10 -5.11 -32.64 -0.06
N PHE A 11 -4.21 -31.67 -0.19
CA PHE A 11 -3.97 -30.63 0.80
C PHE A 11 -4.04 -29.23 0.17
N PRO A 12 -4.85 -28.33 0.73
CA PRO A 12 -4.99 -26.97 0.24
C PRO A 12 -3.66 -26.20 0.29
N LYS A 13 -3.42 -25.36 -0.72
CA LYS A 13 -2.26 -24.48 -0.80
C LYS A 13 -2.48 -23.24 0.07
N TYR A 14 -2.33 -23.40 1.39
CA TYR A 14 -2.25 -22.25 2.30
C TYR A 14 -0.89 -21.57 2.14
N GLN A 15 -0.76 -20.70 1.13
CA GLN A 15 0.41 -19.85 1.02
C GLN A 15 0.27 -18.69 2.00
N GLN A 16 0.91 -18.82 3.16
CA GLN A 16 1.17 -17.64 3.97
C GLN A 16 2.24 -16.78 3.27
N PRO A 17 2.20 -15.45 3.44
CA PRO A 17 3.19 -14.50 2.91
C PRO A 17 4.63 -14.74 3.33
N SER A 18 4.82 -15.32 4.51
CA SER A 18 6.11 -15.26 5.17
C SER A 18 6.94 -16.25 4.41
N PHE A 19 7.98 -15.73 3.77
CA PHE A 19 8.77 -16.45 2.77
C PHE A 19 9.21 -17.82 3.28
N VAL A 20 9.48 -17.92 4.58
CA VAL A 20 9.92 -19.15 5.21
C VAL A 20 8.77 -20.05 5.64
N LEU A 21 7.62 -19.54 6.09
CA LEU A 21 6.44 -20.39 6.26
C LEU A 21 6.08 -21.04 4.92
N ARG A 22 6.26 -20.34 3.81
CA ARG A 22 6.11 -20.93 2.47
C ARG A 22 7.01 -22.14 2.24
N MET A 23 8.21 -22.19 2.83
CA MET A 23 9.10 -23.38 2.75
C MET A 23 8.54 -24.59 3.51
N TRP A 24 7.74 -24.39 4.55
CA TRP A 24 7.08 -25.49 5.28
C TRP A 24 5.87 -26.06 4.52
N GLY A 25 5.40 -25.37 3.48
CA GLY A 25 4.34 -25.81 2.59
C GLY A 25 3.09 -26.25 3.34
N LYS A 26 2.80 -27.56 3.31
CA LYS A 26 1.57 -28.15 3.87
C LYS A 26 1.53 -28.20 5.40
N LEU A 27 2.66 -28.00 6.08
CA LEU A 27 2.71 -28.00 7.55
C LEU A 27 2.27 -26.67 8.16
N VAL A 28 2.08 -25.63 7.34
CA VAL A 28 1.66 -24.31 7.81
C VAL A 28 0.20 -24.33 8.26
N PRO A 29 -0.09 -23.92 9.50
CA PRO A 29 -1.46 -23.82 9.98
C PRO A 29 -2.17 -22.62 9.37
N ALA A 30 -3.49 -22.59 9.48
CA ALA A 30 -4.29 -21.43 9.11
C ALA A 30 -3.88 -20.18 9.90
N ALA A 31 -3.90 -19.02 9.25
CA ALA A 31 -3.51 -17.75 9.84
C ALA A 31 -4.38 -17.35 11.05
N ASP A 32 -5.62 -17.83 11.13
CA ASP A 32 -6.53 -17.58 12.25
C ASP A 32 -6.26 -18.47 13.48
N ASN A 33 -5.49 -19.57 13.33
CA ASN A 33 -5.10 -20.41 14.45
C ASN A 33 -3.78 -19.94 15.08
N LYS A 34 -3.88 -18.95 15.99
CA LYS A 34 -2.73 -18.36 16.69
C LYS A 34 -1.89 -19.39 17.46
N TYR A 35 -2.51 -20.42 18.04
CA TYR A 35 -1.79 -21.44 18.83
C TYR A 35 -0.93 -22.31 17.94
N ALA A 36 -1.50 -22.87 16.86
CA ALA A 36 -0.74 -23.68 15.93
C ALA A 36 0.40 -22.88 15.28
N LEU A 37 0.13 -21.62 14.90
CA LEU A 37 1.15 -20.73 14.34
C LEU A 37 2.27 -20.44 15.36
N THR A 38 1.94 -20.23 16.63
CA THR A 38 2.93 -20.07 17.70
C THR A 38 3.80 -21.32 17.87
N ILE A 39 3.22 -22.52 17.79
CA ILE A 39 3.96 -23.79 17.88
C ILE A 39 4.94 -23.92 16.71
N VAL A 40 4.51 -23.64 15.47
CA VAL A 40 5.39 -23.68 14.29
C VAL A 40 6.51 -22.64 14.40
N CYS A 41 6.20 -21.41 14.82
CA CYS A 41 7.23 -20.38 15.05
C CYS A 41 8.22 -20.79 16.14
N ALA A 42 7.74 -21.40 17.24
CA ALA A 42 8.60 -21.89 18.32
C ALA A 42 9.49 -23.05 17.86
N ALA A 43 8.94 -24.00 17.10
CA ALA A 43 9.71 -25.09 16.52
C ALA A 43 10.79 -24.56 15.56
N GLN A 44 10.43 -23.60 14.71
CA GLN A 44 11.35 -22.95 13.79
C GLN A 44 12.46 -22.17 14.50
N MET A 45 12.12 -21.44 15.57
CA MET A 45 13.10 -20.78 16.42
C MET A 45 14.04 -21.80 17.07
N GLY A 46 13.52 -22.93 17.54
CA GLY A 46 14.31 -24.04 18.07
C GLY A 46 15.30 -24.61 17.04
N VAL A 47 14.84 -24.86 15.81
CA VAL A 47 15.72 -25.29 14.70
C VAL A 47 16.77 -24.23 14.39
N GLY A 48 16.39 -22.95 14.36
CA GLY A 48 17.34 -21.85 14.15
C GLY A 48 18.43 -21.82 15.22
N VAL A 49 18.07 -21.94 16.51
CA VAL A 49 19.02 -22.01 17.62
C VAL A 49 19.93 -23.23 17.51
N LEU A 50 19.39 -24.39 17.14
CA LEU A 50 20.18 -25.60 16.90
C LEU A 50 21.19 -25.41 15.77
N LEU A 51 20.81 -24.77 14.66
CA LEU A 51 21.73 -24.46 13.56
C LEU A 51 22.82 -23.46 13.96
N LEU A 52 22.52 -22.49 14.83
CA LEU A 52 23.53 -21.60 15.40
C LEU A 52 24.50 -22.33 16.35
N ALA A 53 24.00 -23.32 17.08
CA ALA A 53 24.79 -24.11 18.03
C ALA A 53 25.59 -25.24 17.36
N TYR A 54 25.13 -25.77 16.24
CA TYR A 54 25.70 -26.94 15.56
C TYR A 54 27.19 -26.79 15.21
N PRO A 55 27.66 -25.68 14.62
CA PRO A 55 29.08 -25.52 14.26
C PRO A 55 30.01 -25.54 15.47
N ARG A 56 29.52 -25.24 16.67
CA ARG A 56 30.34 -25.24 17.91
C ARG A 56 30.68 -26.65 18.39
N ARG A 57 29.87 -27.66 18.04
CA ARG A 57 30.05 -29.06 18.49
C ARG A 57 30.73 -29.95 17.46
N SER A 58 31.07 -29.40 16.29
CA SER A 58 31.35 -30.23 15.14
C SER A 58 32.81 -30.69 15.08
N THR A 59 33.00 -32.01 15.22
CA THR A 59 34.22 -32.74 14.85
C THR A 59 34.55 -32.63 13.35
N PHE A 60 33.70 -31.98 12.54
CA PHE A 60 33.94 -31.69 11.12
C PHE A 60 35.29 -31.03 10.85
N ARG A 61 35.77 -30.16 11.75
CA ARG A 61 37.06 -29.49 11.56
C ARG A 61 38.21 -30.50 11.46
N ALA A 62 38.13 -31.60 12.21
CA ALA A 62 39.14 -32.67 12.18
C ALA A 62 39.02 -33.53 10.92
N LYS A 63 37.81 -33.72 10.37
CA LYS A 63 37.56 -34.64 9.25
C LYS A 63 37.69 -34.02 7.86
N TYR A 64 37.26 -32.76 7.67
CA TYR A 64 37.13 -32.14 6.34
C TYR A 64 38.00 -30.90 6.13
N GLY A 65 38.86 -30.56 7.09
CA GLY A 65 39.75 -29.39 7.00
C GLY A 65 39.08 -28.04 7.28
N LYS A 66 39.82 -26.95 7.05
CA LYS A 66 39.45 -25.60 7.52
C LYS A 66 38.32 -24.95 6.71
N TRP A 67 38.34 -25.09 5.38
CA TRP A 67 37.40 -24.41 4.49
C TRP A 67 35.97 -24.95 4.55
N PRO A 68 35.72 -26.28 4.45
CA PRO A 68 34.38 -26.83 4.60
C PRO A 68 33.77 -26.52 5.98
N TYR A 69 34.57 -26.56 7.04
CA TYR A 69 34.12 -26.15 8.37
C TYR A 69 33.67 -24.68 8.42
N ARG A 70 34.43 -23.76 7.80
CA ARG A 70 34.04 -22.33 7.71
C ARG A 70 32.76 -22.15 6.91
N ALA A 71 32.60 -22.85 5.79
CA ALA A 71 31.39 -22.80 4.97
C ALA A 71 30.16 -23.29 5.77
N VAL A 72 30.23 -24.48 6.36
CA VAL A 72 29.14 -25.03 7.20
C VAL A 72 28.82 -24.10 8.38
N LYS A 73 29.84 -23.52 9.01
CA LYS A 73 29.64 -22.54 10.09
C LYS A 73 28.92 -21.29 9.59
N ALA A 74 29.35 -20.72 8.47
CA ALA A 74 28.74 -19.53 7.89
C ALA A 74 27.28 -19.81 7.47
N THR A 75 27.02 -20.91 6.77
CA THR A 75 25.67 -21.32 6.38
C THR A 75 24.79 -21.56 7.61
N GLY A 76 25.28 -22.26 8.64
CA GLY A 76 24.53 -22.47 9.88
C GLY A 76 24.19 -21.17 10.60
N ILE A 77 25.13 -20.21 10.62
CA ILE A 77 24.89 -18.86 11.18
C ILE A 77 23.82 -18.12 10.37
N LEU A 78 23.98 -18.04 9.05
CA LEU A 78 23.06 -17.32 8.17
C LEU A 78 21.65 -17.93 8.20
N THR A 79 21.53 -19.24 7.99
CA THR A 79 20.24 -19.93 8.00
C THR A 79 19.61 -19.90 9.39
N GLY A 80 20.38 -20.12 10.46
CA GLY A 80 19.88 -20.04 11.83
C GLY A 80 19.37 -18.65 12.18
N SER A 81 20.09 -17.61 11.77
CA SER A 81 19.70 -16.21 12.01
C SER A 81 18.46 -15.83 11.20
N ALA A 82 18.36 -16.27 9.94
CA ALA A 82 17.17 -16.07 9.11
C ALA A 82 15.92 -16.76 9.72
N LEU A 83 16.05 -18.00 10.21
CA LEU A 83 14.95 -18.73 10.86
C LEU A 83 14.50 -18.12 12.20
N ILE A 84 15.37 -17.39 12.89
CA ILE A 84 15.01 -16.71 14.14
C ILE A 84 14.45 -15.31 13.84
N GLY A 85 15.22 -14.48 13.13
CA GLY A 85 14.95 -13.06 12.94
C GLY A 85 13.83 -12.78 11.94
N CYS A 86 13.93 -13.31 10.73
CA CYS A 86 13.02 -12.95 9.64
C CYS A 86 11.61 -13.54 9.80
N THR A 87 11.45 -14.51 10.68
CA THR A 87 10.30 -15.42 10.62
C THR A 87 9.67 -15.65 11.97
N ALA A 88 10.40 -16.16 12.95
CA ALA A 88 9.82 -16.44 14.25
C ALA A 88 9.47 -15.14 14.96
N ILE A 89 10.40 -14.18 14.99
CA ILE A 89 10.16 -12.88 15.61
C ILE A 89 9.13 -12.08 14.81
N PHE A 90 9.26 -12.03 13.49
CA PHE A 90 8.32 -11.28 12.65
C PHE A 90 6.89 -11.83 12.74
N ASP A 91 6.69 -13.15 12.59
CA ASP A 91 5.35 -13.74 12.66
C ASP A 91 4.77 -13.71 14.09
N LEU A 92 5.59 -13.82 15.13
CA LEU A 92 5.13 -13.62 16.50
C LEU A 92 4.77 -12.15 16.78
N ALA A 93 5.57 -11.19 16.31
CA ALA A 93 5.28 -9.77 16.43
C ALA A 93 4.00 -9.42 15.65
N ARG A 94 3.84 -9.97 14.45
CA ARG A 94 2.65 -9.84 13.62
C ARG A 94 1.41 -10.34 14.37
N THR A 95 1.44 -11.59 14.85
CA THR A 95 0.27 -12.22 15.50
C THR A 95 -0.10 -11.64 16.87
N ARG A 96 0.88 -11.07 17.60
CA ARG A 96 0.66 -10.46 18.92
C ARG A 96 0.40 -8.96 18.89
N ASN A 97 1.14 -8.19 18.10
CA ASN A 97 1.10 -6.74 18.15
C ASN A 97 0.08 -6.13 17.19
N LEU A 98 -0.23 -6.82 16.08
CA LEU A 98 -1.30 -6.34 15.19
C LEU A 98 -2.66 -6.70 15.78
N THR A 99 -3.39 -5.67 16.20
CA THR A 99 -4.81 -5.77 16.57
C THR A 99 -5.64 -6.35 15.42
N TYR A 100 -5.25 -6.03 14.20
CA TYR A 100 -5.91 -6.42 12.96
C TYR A 100 -4.86 -7.05 12.03
N ASP A 101 -5.10 -8.30 11.66
CA ASP A 101 -4.31 -9.04 10.68
C ASP A 101 -5.24 -9.50 9.55
N PRO A 102 -5.14 -8.91 8.35
CA PRO A 102 -6.06 -9.22 7.25
C PRO A 102 -6.11 -10.72 6.90
N TRP A 103 -4.97 -11.43 6.93
CA TRP A 103 -4.96 -12.88 6.66
C TRP A 103 -5.73 -13.67 7.70
N ALA A 104 -5.50 -13.39 8.99
CA ALA A 104 -6.22 -14.08 10.06
C ALA A 104 -7.72 -13.80 9.98
N GLN A 105 -8.14 -12.61 9.58
CA GLN A 105 -9.56 -12.28 9.45
C GLN A 105 -10.22 -13.00 8.27
N ARG A 106 -9.59 -13.00 7.09
CA ARG A 106 -10.14 -13.73 5.94
C ARG A 106 -10.16 -15.23 6.19
N ALA A 107 -9.09 -15.82 6.74
CA ALA A 107 -9.07 -17.22 7.12
C ALA A 107 -10.19 -17.57 8.12
N ARG A 108 -10.47 -16.68 9.08
CA ARG A 108 -11.58 -16.85 10.02
C ARG A 108 -12.95 -16.72 9.35
N ALA A 109 -13.11 -15.76 8.45
CA ALA A 109 -14.35 -15.56 7.70
C ALA A 109 -14.67 -16.78 6.83
N ASP A 110 -13.66 -17.31 6.13
CA ASP A 110 -13.78 -18.51 5.30
C ASP A 110 -14.04 -19.75 6.16
N ARG A 111 -13.43 -19.86 7.34
CA ARG A 111 -13.77 -20.89 8.33
C ARG A 111 -15.24 -20.86 8.70
N VAL A 112 -15.76 -19.69 9.04
CA VAL A 112 -17.17 -19.50 9.41
C VAL A 112 -18.09 -19.83 8.22
N LYS A 113 -17.71 -19.42 7.00
CA LYS A 113 -18.45 -19.72 5.78
C LYS A 113 -18.49 -21.23 5.49
N ALA A 114 -17.34 -21.90 5.55
CA ALA A 114 -17.24 -23.34 5.35
C ALA A 114 -18.08 -24.13 6.37
N LEU A 115 -18.07 -23.72 7.65
CA LEU A 115 -18.92 -24.33 8.68
C LEU A 115 -20.42 -24.16 8.39
N LYS A 116 -20.84 -22.99 7.91
CA LYS A 116 -22.25 -22.73 7.52
C LYS A 116 -22.68 -23.59 6.34
N GLU A 117 -21.78 -23.83 5.40
CA GLU A 117 -22.01 -24.66 4.21
C GLU A 117 -21.90 -26.17 4.51
N GLY A 118 -21.59 -26.57 5.75
CA GLY A 118 -21.38 -27.97 6.12
C GLY A 118 -20.10 -28.58 5.54
N LYS A 119 -19.17 -27.76 5.06
CA LYS A 119 -17.86 -28.19 4.56
C LYS A 119 -16.96 -28.61 5.73
N LYS A 120 -16.02 -29.51 5.46
CA LYS A 120 -15.02 -29.93 6.45
C LYS A 120 -14.11 -28.75 6.80
N VAL A 121 -13.90 -28.56 8.09
CA VAL A 121 -12.97 -27.58 8.65
C VAL A 121 -12.08 -28.31 9.63
N THR A 122 -10.77 -28.10 9.53
CA THR A 122 -9.82 -28.69 10.48
C THR A 122 -9.32 -27.62 11.44
N TRP A 123 -8.93 -28.06 12.64
CA TRP A 123 -8.35 -27.15 13.61
C TRP A 123 -7.03 -26.54 13.11
N TRP A 124 -6.16 -27.35 12.48
CA TRP A 124 -4.85 -26.91 12.00
C TRP A 124 -4.95 -26.04 10.75
N TRP A 125 -5.65 -26.50 9.72
CA TRP A 125 -5.68 -25.85 8.39
C TRP A 125 -6.89 -24.95 8.16
N GLY A 126 -7.90 -24.95 9.04
CA GLY A 126 -9.09 -24.12 8.84
C GLY A 126 -9.97 -24.64 7.69
N ALA A 127 -10.55 -23.73 6.91
CA ALA A 127 -11.37 -24.04 5.74
C ALA A 127 -10.51 -24.53 4.57
N HIS A 128 -10.85 -25.68 3.98
CA HIS A 128 -10.08 -26.29 2.89
C HIS A 128 -10.07 -25.48 1.59
N ASP A 129 -11.06 -24.62 1.39
CA ASP A 129 -11.22 -23.77 0.21
C ASP A 129 -10.73 -22.33 0.42
N HIS A 130 -10.07 -22.05 1.55
CA HIS A 130 -9.51 -20.72 1.80
C HIS A 130 -8.38 -20.40 0.80
N LYS A 131 -8.58 -19.32 0.04
CA LYS A 131 -7.56 -18.78 -0.86
C LYS A 131 -6.76 -17.69 -0.12
N PRO A 132 -5.44 -17.84 -0.01
CA PRO A 132 -4.62 -16.82 0.64
C PRO A 132 -4.59 -15.53 -0.17
N VAL A 133 -4.56 -14.41 0.53
CA VAL A 133 -4.38 -13.06 -0.03
C VAL A 133 -2.94 -12.93 -0.53
N GLY A 134 -2.76 -12.37 -1.73
CA GLY A 134 -1.43 -12.08 -2.25
C GLY A 134 -0.69 -11.05 -1.38
N MET A 135 0.64 -11.04 -1.43
CA MET A 135 1.44 -10.11 -0.62
C MET A 135 1.13 -8.64 -0.94
N ASN A 136 0.97 -8.30 -2.23
CA ASN A 136 0.66 -6.93 -2.64
C ASN A 136 -0.70 -6.46 -2.10
N GLU A 137 -1.72 -7.32 -2.22
CA GLU A 137 -3.06 -7.06 -1.70
C GLU A 137 -3.02 -6.94 -0.17
N TYR A 138 -2.32 -7.84 0.53
CA TYR A 138 -2.13 -7.71 1.99
C TYR A 138 -1.45 -6.40 2.38
N MET A 139 -0.37 -6.01 1.70
CA MET A 139 0.34 -4.76 1.98
C MET A 139 -0.55 -3.54 1.71
N SER A 140 -1.40 -3.60 0.68
CA SER A 140 -2.37 -2.53 0.40
C SER A 140 -3.41 -2.39 1.53
N GLU A 141 -3.98 -3.50 2.02
CA GLU A 141 -4.92 -3.48 3.15
C GLU A 141 -4.24 -2.99 4.43
N LEU A 142 -3.01 -3.44 4.69
CA LEU A 142 -2.25 -3.02 5.86
C LEU A 142 -1.97 -1.51 5.83
N ARG A 143 -1.62 -0.94 4.68
CA ARG A 143 -1.42 0.51 4.53
C ARG A 143 -2.68 1.29 4.86
N VAL A 144 -3.83 0.88 4.30
CA VAL A 144 -5.13 1.51 4.59
C VAL A 144 -5.43 1.48 6.09
N LEU A 145 -5.19 0.35 6.76
CA LEU A 145 -5.42 0.22 8.20
C LEU A 145 -4.47 1.09 9.05
N LEU A 146 -3.22 1.21 8.63
CA LEU A 146 -2.25 2.08 9.29
C LEU A 146 -2.66 3.54 9.17
N GLU A 147 -3.15 3.97 8.00
CA GLU A 147 -3.69 5.31 7.80
C GLU A 147 -4.93 5.54 8.68
N ILE A 148 -5.87 4.58 8.73
CA ILE A 148 -7.05 4.68 9.62
C ILE A 148 -6.63 4.85 11.08
N LYS A 149 -5.65 4.06 11.56
CA LYS A 149 -5.15 4.17 12.93
C LYS A 149 -4.44 5.49 13.20
N LYS A 150 -3.67 5.99 12.23
CA LYS A 150 -3.01 7.30 12.31
C LYS A 150 -4.04 8.43 12.42
N MET A 151 -5.13 8.35 11.65
CA MET A 151 -6.25 9.29 11.73
C MET A 151 -6.96 9.22 13.08
N GLN A 152 -7.26 8.03 13.59
CA GLN A 152 -7.85 7.86 14.93
C GLN A 152 -6.96 8.41 16.04
N TYR A 153 -5.65 8.17 15.95
CA TYR A 153 -4.68 8.71 16.89
C TYR A 153 -4.63 10.24 16.85
N ASN A 154 -4.57 10.83 15.65
CA ASN A 154 -4.58 12.28 15.48
C ASN A 154 -5.88 12.90 16.00
N LYS A 155 -7.03 12.30 15.71
CA LYS A 155 -8.33 12.74 16.22
C LYS A 155 -8.37 12.73 17.75
N LYS A 156 -7.85 11.67 18.38
CA LYS A 156 -7.76 11.59 19.86
C LYS A 156 -6.83 12.68 20.40
N LYS A 157 -5.66 12.87 19.80
CA LYS A 157 -4.72 13.92 20.20
C LYS A 157 -5.33 15.32 20.09
N LEU A 158 -6.11 15.58 19.04
CA LEU A 158 -6.82 16.86 18.88
C LEU A 158 -7.92 17.04 19.94
N ALA A 159 -8.65 15.98 20.29
CA ALA A 159 -9.62 16.02 21.38
C ALA A 159 -8.94 16.31 22.73
N ASP A 160 -7.82 15.64 23.03
CA ASP A 160 -7.05 15.85 24.26
C ASP A 160 -6.51 17.30 24.35
N VAL A 161 -6.08 17.89 23.23
CA VAL A 161 -5.64 19.30 23.15
C VAL A 161 -6.82 20.24 23.38
N ALA A 162 -7.97 19.98 22.77
CA ALA A 162 -9.17 20.78 22.97
C ALA A 162 -9.65 20.78 24.43
N GLU A 163 -9.58 19.62 25.09
CA GLU A 163 -9.94 19.48 26.52
C GLU A 163 -8.94 20.18 27.45
N SER A 164 -7.67 20.28 27.07
CA SER A 164 -6.64 20.94 27.88
C SER A 164 -6.79 22.47 28.00
N GLY A 165 -7.76 23.08 27.28
CA GLY A 165 -7.96 24.53 27.25
C GLY A 165 -6.85 25.29 26.52
N PHE A 166 -5.91 24.59 25.89
CA PHE A 166 -4.89 25.18 25.03
C PHE A 166 -5.59 25.74 23.79
N LYS A 167 -5.73 27.06 23.71
CA LYS A 167 -6.12 27.74 22.47
C LYS A 167 -4.90 27.71 21.55
N PRO A 168 -4.91 26.95 20.44
CA PRO A 168 -3.79 26.98 19.52
C PRO A 168 -3.62 28.41 19.00
N THR A 169 -2.45 29.00 19.25
CA THR A 169 -2.09 30.37 18.83
C THR A 169 -1.79 30.47 17.34
N GLU A 170 -1.65 29.34 16.65
CA GLU A 170 -1.56 29.26 15.20
C GLU A 170 -2.61 28.27 14.67
N PRO A 171 -3.21 28.52 13.50
CA PRO A 171 -4.09 27.54 12.86
C PRO A 171 -3.27 26.30 12.54
N LEU A 172 -3.34 25.29 13.40
CA LEU A 172 -2.96 23.93 13.05
C LEU A 172 -3.70 23.61 11.75
N LEU A 173 -2.94 23.38 10.66
CA LEU A 173 -3.44 22.89 9.38
C LEU A 173 -4.59 21.92 9.67
N SER A 174 -5.81 22.32 9.32
CA SER A 174 -7.01 21.65 9.79
C SER A 174 -6.93 20.16 9.45
N SER A 175 -7.38 19.31 10.36
CA SER A 175 -7.56 17.87 10.10
C SER A 175 -8.36 17.59 8.83
N ASP A 176 -9.15 18.57 8.39
CA ASP A 176 -9.98 18.55 7.20
C ASP A 176 -9.12 18.54 5.92
N LEU A 177 -8.00 19.26 5.88
CA LEU A 177 -7.08 19.27 4.73
C LEU A 177 -6.40 17.90 4.49
N TYR A 178 -6.11 17.14 5.55
CA TYR A 178 -5.43 15.84 5.45
C TYR A 178 -6.40 14.66 5.25
N MET A 179 -7.63 14.76 5.79
CA MET A 179 -8.73 13.82 5.50
C MET A 179 -9.18 13.96 4.05
N ASP A 180 -9.26 15.20 3.57
CA ASP A 180 -9.51 15.51 2.18
C ASP A 180 -8.47 14.83 1.30
N ASP A 181 -7.18 15.08 1.48
CA ASP A 181 -6.14 14.54 0.57
C ASP A 181 -6.14 13.01 0.44
N ILE A 182 -6.49 12.27 1.49
CA ILE A 182 -6.55 10.80 1.42
C ILE A 182 -7.86 10.31 0.79
N LEU A 183 -9.00 10.93 1.10
CA LEU A 183 -10.28 10.68 0.42
C LEU A 183 -10.16 11.00 -1.09
N TRP A 184 -9.52 12.12 -1.41
CA TRP A 184 -9.30 12.61 -2.78
C TRP A 184 -8.27 11.79 -3.55
N LYS A 185 -7.22 11.25 -2.90
CA LYS A 185 -6.14 10.52 -3.60
C LYS A 185 -6.37 9.01 -3.73
N TYR A 186 -7.11 8.38 -2.80
CA TYR A 186 -7.25 6.91 -2.77
C TYR A 186 -8.68 6.39 -2.85
N VAL A 187 -9.68 7.18 -2.45
CA VAL A 187 -11.08 6.72 -2.34
C VAL A 187 -11.92 7.22 -3.52
N LEU A 188 -11.83 8.50 -3.89
CA LEU A 188 -12.69 9.09 -4.91
C LEU A 188 -12.34 8.77 -6.38
N PRO A 189 -11.06 8.69 -6.80
CA PRO A 189 -10.72 8.38 -8.19
C PRO A 189 -11.13 6.97 -8.63
N ARG A 190 -11.28 6.04 -7.68
CA ARG A 190 -11.64 4.64 -7.96
C ARG A 190 -13.15 4.39 -8.04
N VAL A 191 -14.01 5.39 -7.75
CA VAL A 191 -15.43 5.13 -7.55
C VAL A 191 -16.32 5.68 -8.66
N PHE A 192 -15.91 6.67 -9.48
CA PHE A 192 -16.85 7.24 -10.47
C PHE A 192 -16.23 7.91 -11.73
N PRO A 193 -16.16 7.20 -12.87
CA PRO A 193 -16.74 7.68 -14.11
C PRO A 193 -18.25 7.46 -14.04
N ASP A 194 -19.06 8.43 -14.48
CA ASP A 194 -20.53 8.45 -14.28
C ASP A 194 -21.31 7.29 -14.92
N GLU A 195 -20.62 6.30 -15.50
CA GLU A 195 -21.18 5.21 -16.29
C GLU A 195 -20.80 3.81 -15.80
N VAL A 196 -19.95 3.66 -14.76
CA VAL A 196 -19.52 2.33 -14.31
C VAL A 196 -20.44 1.80 -13.19
N PRO A 197 -21.17 0.69 -13.40
CA PRO A 197 -22.01 0.10 -12.36
C PRO A 197 -21.16 -0.41 -11.19
N ILE A 198 -21.31 0.24 -10.04
CA ILE A 198 -20.58 -0.12 -8.81
C ILE A 198 -21.08 -1.46 -8.27
N SER A 199 -20.16 -2.32 -7.86
CA SER A 199 -20.52 -3.57 -7.20
C SER A 199 -21.34 -3.31 -5.91
N PRO A 200 -22.37 -4.11 -5.61
CA PRO A 200 -23.18 -3.92 -4.40
C PRO A 200 -22.37 -3.95 -3.09
N ILE A 201 -21.19 -4.58 -3.09
CA ILE A 201 -20.30 -4.70 -1.93
C ILE A 201 -19.54 -3.39 -1.71
N SER A 202 -18.97 -2.83 -2.77
CA SER A 202 -18.27 -1.53 -2.71
C SER A 202 -19.24 -0.46 -2.23
N ARG A 203 -20.47 -0.44 -2.75
CA ARG A 203 -21.52 0.48 -2.29
C ARG A 203 -21.81 0.37 -0.79
N LYS A 204 -21.98 -0.84 -0.27
CA LYS A 204 -22.24 -1.06 1.17
C LYS A 204 -21.05 -0.68 2.06
N LEU A 205 -19.82 -0.90 1.61
CA LEU A 205 -18.62 -0.54 2.35
C LEU A 205 -18.47 1.00 2.46
N THR A 206 -18.71 1.66 1.33
CA THR A 206 -18.75 3.12 1.21
C THR A 206 -19.86 3.70 2.10
N GLU A 207 -21.08 3.18 2.02
CA GLU A 207 -22.21 3.57 2.87
C GLU A 207 -21.90 3.38 4.38
N ALA A 208 -21.27 2.27 4.76
CA ALA A 208 -20.91 2.01 6.17
C ALA A 208 -19.80 2.95 6.69
N MET A 209 -18.80 3.26 5.87
CA MET A 209 -17.78 4.26 6.22
C MET A 209 -18.39 5.65 6.40
N PHE A 210 -19.30 6.06 5.52
CA PHE A 210 -19.89 7.40 5.59
C PHE A 210 -20.97 7.55 6.66
N GLN A 211 -21.74 6.49 6.95
CA GLN A 211 -22.60 6.46 8.13
C GLN A 211 -21.79 6.67 9.43
N SER A 212 -20.55 6.16 9.49
CA SER A 212 -19.68 6.42 10.64
C SER A 212 -19.18 7.87 10.75
N LEU A 213 -19.24 8.62 9.64
CA LEU A 213 -18.91 10.05 9.54
C LEU A 213 -20.15 10.95 9.66
N GLY A 214 -21.35 10.38 9.79
CA GLY A 214 -22.61 11.13 9.87
C GLY A 214 -23.05 11.76 8.55
N LEU A 215 -22.48 11.34 7.42
CA LEU A 215 -22.80 11.85 6.09
C LEU A 215 -23.67 10.85 5.34
N THR A 216 -24.70 11.35 4.66
CA THR A 216 -25.53 10.57 3.74
C THR A 216 -24.86 10.43 2.38
N TYR A 217 -25.22 9.38 1.63
CA TYR A 217 -24.72 9.17 0.26
C TYR A 217 -25.09 10.34 -0.68
N GLU A 218 -26.26 10.94 -0.47
CA GLU A 218 -26.74 12.07 -1.25
C GLU A 218 -25.93 13.35 -0.99
N GLU A 219 -25.55 13.61 0.26
CA GLU A 219 -24.64 14.71 0.63
C GLU A 219 -23.26 14.53 -0.01
N LEU A 220 -22.78 13.29 -0.14
CA LEU A 220 -21.52 12.99 -0.80
C LEU A 220 -21.59 13.27 -2.31
N VAL A 221 -22.65 12.80 -2.99
CA VAL A 221 -22.85 13.07 -4.42
C VAL A 221 -22.98 14.58 -4.67
N ALA A 222 -23.68 15.30 -3.79
CA ALA A 222 -23.81 16.75 -3.86
C ALA A 222 -22.46 17.46 -3.64
N ALA A 223 -21.67 17.05 -2.65
CA ALA A 223 -20.35 17.60 -2.39
C ALA A 223 -19.39 17.36 -3.55
N ASN A 224 -19.41 16.16 -4.15
CA ASN A 224 -18.57 15.81 -5.28
C ASN A 224 -18.99 16.57 -6.56
N ARG A 225 -20.29 16.78 -6.78
CA ARG A 225 -20.79 17.63 -7.87
C ARG A 225 -20.31 19.07 -7.71
N LYS A 226 -20.47 19.65 -6.51
CA LYS A 226 -20.02 21.01 -6.20
C LYS A 226 -18.50 21.15 -6.37
N PHE A 227 -17.74 20.11 -6.03
CA PHE A 227 -16.30 20.06 -6.25
C PHE A 227 -15.96 20.06 -7.75
N ARG A 228 -16.60 19.20 -8.55
CA ARG A 228 -16.41 19.18 -10.01
C ARG A 228 -16.74 20.54 -10.64
N GLU A 229 -17.83 21.17 -10.22
CA GLU A 229 -18.21 22.51 -10.67
C GLU A 229 -17.13 23.54 -10.31
N GLY A 230 -16.60 23.50 -9.08
CA GLY A 230 -15.51 24.38 -8.66
C GLY A 230 -14.20 24.14 -9.42
N VAL A 231 -13.86 22.87 -9.72
CA VAL A 231 -12.68 22.55 -10.55
C VAL A 231 -12.88 23.03 -11.98
N LEU A 232 -14.07 22.84 -12.57
CA LEU A 232 -14.38 23.35 -13.91
C LEU A 232 -14.30 24.87 -13.97
N GLU A 233 -14.84 25.56 -12.97
CA GLU A 233 -14.74 27.02 -12.84
C GLU A 233 -13.27 27.50 -12.72
N GLN A 234 -12.44 26.76 -11.97
CA GLN A 234 -11.00 27.04 -11.85
C GLN A 234 -10.23 26.77 -13.15
N VAL A 235 -10.58 25.71 -13.88
CA VAL A 235 -9.97 25.38 -15.18
C VAL A 235 -10.40 26.36 -16.28
N GLU A 236 -11.58 26.96 -16.15
CA GLU A 236 -12.08 28.02 -17.02
C GLU A 236 -11.61 29.42 -16.61
N ASN A 237 -10.84 29.55 -15.51
CA ASN A 237 -10.31 30.84 -15.06
C ASN A 237 -9.39 31.45 -16.16
N PRO A 238 -9.58 32.72 -16.56
CA PRO A 238 -8.79 33.36 -17.62
C PRO A 238 -7.27 33.32 -17.39
N LEU A 239 -6.81 33.37 -16.13
CA LEU A 239 -5.39 33.24 -15.80
C LEU A 239 -4.91 31.80 -15.98
N PHE A 240 -5.70 30.81 -15.55
CA PHE A 240 -5.40 29.41 -15.82
C PHE A 240 -5.36 29.13 -17.33
N LEU A 241 -6.31 29.66 -18.09
CA LEU A 241 -6.36 29.56 -19.55
C LEU A 241 -5.18 30.28 -20.23
N ALA A 242 -4.72 31.41 -19.70
CA ALA A 242 -3.53 32.11 -20.20
C ALA A 242 -2.24 31.32 -19.97
N HIS A 243 -2.17 30.56 -18.87
CA HIS A 243 -1.04 29.67 -18.56
C HIS A 243 -1.22 28.24 -19.10
N ARG A 244 -2.41 27.89 -19.62
CA ARG A 244 -2.72 26.57 -20.18
C ARG A 244 -1.75 26.06 -21.26
N PRO A 245 -1.25 26.88 -22.20
CA PRO A 245 -0.24 26.44 -23.18
C PRO A 245 1.08 25.98 -22.53
N TRP A 246 1.39 26.53 -21.34
CA TRP A 246 2.53 26.10 -20.54
C TRP A 246 2.22 24.82 -19.77
N LEU A 247 0.98 24.65 -19.29
CA LEU A 247 0.58 23.49 -18.48
C LEU A 247 0.38 22.18 -19.27
N PHE A 248 0.07 22.28 -20.57
CA PHE A 248 -0.18 21.12 -21.44
C PHE A 248 0.79 21.05 -22.62
N GLY A 249 2.00 21.58 -22.46
CA GLY A 249 2.99 21.71 -23.52
C GLY A 249 3.44 20.38 -24.12
N SER A 250 3.11 20.16 -25.40
CA SER A 250 3.89 19.28 -26.27
C SER A 250 5.36 19.73 -26.29
N SER A 251 6.30 18.80 -26.52
CA SER A 251 7.77 19.03 -26.52
C SER A 251 8.24 20.33 -27.17
N SER A 252 7.51 20.83 -28.18
CA SER A 252 7.74 22.11 -28.85
C SER A 252 7.69 23.37 -27.96
N SER A 253 6.90 23.41 -26.89
CA SER A 253 6.83 24.60 -26.00
C SER A 253 7.98 24.64 -24.99
N MET A 254 8.43 23.46 -24.57
CA MET A 254 9.57 23.32 -23.66
C MET A 254 10.88 23.64 -24.41
N ASP A 255 11.01 23.20 -25.66
CA ASP A 255 12.12 23.58 -26.54
C ASP A 255 12.21 25.09 -26.79
N ALA A 256 11.06 25.78 -26.90
CA ALA A 256 11.03 27.23 -27.09
C ALA A 256 11.50 27.97 -25.83
N ALA A 257 11.05 27.54 -24.63
CA ALA A 257 11.47 28.11 -23.36
C ALA A 257 12.97 27.87 -23.09
N ILE A 258 13.47 26.68 -23.40
CA ILE A 258 14.89 26.34 -23.24
C ILE A 258 15.76 27.16 -24.20
N LYS A 259 15.32 27.37 -25.45
CA LYS A 259 16.02 28.25 -26.41
C LYS A 259 16.03 29.72 -26.00
N GLU A 260 14.97 30.20 -25.34
CA GLU A 260 14.92 31.57 -24.82
C GLU A 260 15.92 31.76 -23.66
N VAL A 261 16.03 30.78 -22.76
CA VAL A 261 16.94 30.85 -21.60
C VAL A 261 18.40 30.69 -21.99
N LEU A 262 18.71 29.79 -22.93
CA LEU A 262 20.10 29.49 -23.32
C LEU A 262 20.61 30.34 -24.49
N GLY A 263 19.73 31.08 -25.17
CA GLY A 263 20.01 31.74 -26.44
C GLY A 263 20.19 30.75 -27.60
N GLU A 264 19.98 31.20 -28.85
CA GLU A 264 19.92 30.34 -30.05
C GLU A 264 21.22 29.55 -30.39
N GLY A 265 22.28 29.63 -29.57
CA GLY A 265 23.60 29.04 -29.84
C GLY A 265 23.98 27.81 -29.02
N SER A 266 23.21 27.42 -28.00
CA SER A 266 23.60 26.34 -27.08
C SER A 266 22.90 25.02 -27.44
N ASN A 267 23.62 24.11 -28.10
CA ASN A 267 23.16 22.75 -28.43
C ASN A 267 23.94 21.66 -27.68
N ASP A 268 24.51 21.98 -26.51
CA ASP A 268 25.20 20.97 -25.70
C ASP A 268 24.17 20.04 -25.04
N PRO A 269 24.11 18.75 -25.43
CA PRO A 269 23.07 17.84 -24.97
C PRO A 269 23.09 17.61 -23.46
N ASP A 270 24.27 17.66 -22.81
CA ASP A 270 24.39 17.44 -21.37
C ASP A 270 23.82 18.63 -20.57
N ILE A 271 23.98 19.85 -21.10
CA ILE A 271 23.39 21.06 -20.51
C ILE A 271 21.88 21.07 -20.70
N LEU A 272 21.41 20.64 -21.88
CA LEU A 272 19.98 20.54 -22.18
C LEU A 272 19.29 19.51 -21.28
N GLU A 273 19.90 18.34 -21.07
CA GLU A 273 19.35 17.30 -20.18
C GLU A 273 19.35 17.75 -18.72
N GLY A 274 20.41 18.41 -18.26
CA GLY A 274 20.45 19.01 -16.92
C GLY A 274 19.36 20.05 -16.72
N LEU A 275 19.20 20.97 -17.68
CA LEU A 275 18.17 22.01 -17.61
C LEU A 275 16.76 21.43 -17.70
N TYR A 276 16.56 20.37 -18.49
CA TYR A 276 15.28 19.69 -18.60
C TYR A 276 14.89 19.04 -17.26
N ASN A 277 15.85 18.40 -16.59
CA ASN A 277 15.65 17.81 -15.28
C ASN A 277 15.40 18.88 -14.21
N ASP A 278 16.15 19.99 -14.22
CA ASP A 278 15.96 21.10 -13.28
C ASP A 278 14.60 21.79 -13.46
N ILE A 279 14.15 21.97 -14.72
CA ILE A 279 12.84 22.55 -15.03
C ILE A 279 11.73 21.57 -14.65
N ALA A 280 11.88 20.28 -14.95
CA ALA A 280 10.93 19.24 -14.55
C ALA A 280 10.83 19.13 -13.02
N GLU A 281 11.95 19.22 -12.31
CA GLU A 281 12.02 19.21 -10.84
C GLU A 281 11.40 20.47 -10.23
N GLN A 282 11.57 21.66 -10.85
CA GLN A 282 10.85 22.87 -10.45
C GLN A 282 9.35 22.83 -10.78
N TRP A 283 8.97 22.13 -11.84
CA TRP A 283 7.58 21.92 -12.25
C TRP A 283 6.82 20.98 -11.32
N ASP A 284 7.44 19.85 -10.93
CA ASP A 284 6.93 18.99 -9.86
C ASP A 284 7.03 19.68 -8.48
N GLY A 285 8.01 20.58 -8.35
CA GLY A 285 8.33 21.33 -7.15
C GLY A 285 7.59 22.65 -6.97
N SER A 286 6.25 22.68 -7.00
CA SER A 286 5.38 23.65 -6.29
C SER A 286 5.50 25.17 -6.54
N ILE A 287 6.52 25.71 -7.22
CA ILE A 287 6.79 27.16 -7.25
C ILE A 287 5.77 27.92 -8.12
N MET A 288 5.56 27.48 -9.38
CA MET A 288 4.58 28.10 -10.28
C MET A 288 3.15 27.99 -9.72
N TRP A 289 2.83 26.85 -9.10
CA TRP A 289 1.52 26.63 -8.47
C TRP A 289 1.33 27.49 -7.22
N GLY A 290 2.39 27.73 -6.44
CA GLY A 290 2.38 28.66 -5.32
C GLY A 290 2.18 30.11 -5.73
N ILE A 291 2.73 30.51 -6.89
CA ILE A 291 2.53 31.86 -7.45
C ILE A 291 1.08 32.03 -7.92
N ILE A 292 0.54 31.08 -8.68
CA ILE A 292 -0.85 31.14 -9.16
C ILE A 292 -1.82 31.13 -7.97
N ALA A 293 -1.60 30.26 -6.97
CA ALA A 293 -2.43 30.21 -5.77
C ALA A 293 -2.33 31.50 -4.93
N GLY A 294 -1.14 32.11 -4.85
CA GLY A 294 -0.90 33.37 -4.16
C GLY A 294 -1.55 34.58 -4.84
N GLU A 295 -1.70 34.56 -6.17
CA GLU A 295 -2.23 35.69 -6.94
C GLU A 295 -3.73 35.59 -7.23
N THR A 296 -4.34 34.41 -7.19
CA THR A 296 -5.72 34.21 -7.67
C THR A 296 -6.75 33.85 -6.61
N ASP A 297 -6.37 33.71 -5.33
CA ASP A 297 -7.23 33.18 -4.25
C ASP A 297 -7.80 31.76 -4.57
N VAL A 298 -7.26 31.12 -5.61
CA VAL A 298 -7.64 29.79 -6.09
C VAL A 298 -6.72 28.75 -5.45
N THR A 299 -7.32 27.79 -4.73
CA THR A 299 -6.58 26.66 -4.15
C THR A 299 -6.44 25.54 -5.19
N ILE A 300 -5.24 25.39 -5.76
CA ILE A 300 -4.95 24.32 -6.75
C ILE A 300 -4.49 23.07 -6.02
N ARG A 301 -5.15 21.92 -6.25
CA ARG A 301 -4.71 20.59 -5.76
C ARG A 301 -4.22 19.74 -6.93
N LEU A 302 -3.00 19.23 -6.82
CA LEU A 302 -2.42 18.32 -7.80
C LEU A 302 -2.77 16.86 -7.47
N ILE A 303 -3.30 16.13 -8.44
CA ILE A 303 -3.40 14.67 -8.42
C ILE A 303 -2.21 14.14 -9.22
N PRO A 304 -1.28 13.37 -8.63
CA PRO A 304 -0.12 12.88 -9.38
C PRO A 304 -0.57 11.93 -10.49
N GLY A 305 -0.14 12.23 -11.72
CA GLY A 305 -0.58 11.58 -12.96
C GLY A 305 0.17 10.28 -13.32
N THR A 306 0.91 9.68 -12.40
CA THR A 306 1.78 8.53 -12.71
C THR A 306 1.05 7.18 -12.80
N ASP A 307 -0.20 7.08 -12.38
CA ASP A 307 -0.93 5.80 -12.39
C ASP A 307 -1.99 5.71 -13.51
N ILE A 308 -2.23 6.79 -14.27
CA ILE A 308 -3.26 6.81 -15.33
C ILE A 308 -2.68 6.31 -16.67
N VAL A 309 -1.39 6.57 -16.95
CA VAL A 309 -0.76 6.15 -18.21
C VAL A 309 -0.59 4.63 -18.25
N GLU A 310 -0.15 3.99 -17.16
CA GLU A 310 -0.05 2.52 -17.09
C GLU A 310 -1.42 1.83 -17.20
N LEU A 311 -2.50 2.45 -16.72
CA LEU A 311 -3.87 1.90 -16.81
C LEU A 311 -4.50 2.09 -18.19
N VAL A 312 -4.05 3.07 -18.98
CA VAL A 312 -4.50 3.27 -20.37
C VAL A 312 -3.74 2.33 -21.30
N GLU A 313 -2.43 2.13 -21.09
CA GLU A 313 -1.64 1.17 -21.86
C GLU A 313 -2.10 -0.28 -21.63
N GLU A 314 -2.45 -0.67 -20.38
CA GLU A 314 -3.03 -2.00 -20.11
C GLU A 314 -4.44 -2.19 -20.72
N ALA A 315 -5.19 -1.12 -20.96
CA ALA A 315 -6.52 -1.19 -21.56
C ALA A 315 -6.50 -1.25 -23.10
N GLU A 316 -5.50 -0.65 -23.74
CA GLU A 316 -5.30 -0.72 -25.20
C GLU A 316 -4.73 -2.08 -25.65
N ASP A 317 -4.02 -2.80 -24.78
CA ASP A 317 -3.50 -4.15 -25.06
C ASP A 317 -4.57 -5.27 -24.90
N GLU A 318 -5.76 -4.95 -24.38
CA GLU A 318 -6.88 -5.89 -24.19
C GLU A 318 -8.02 -5.80 -25.25
N GLU A 319 -7.91 -4.92 -26.26
CA GLU A 319 -8.77 -4.89 -27.47
C GLU A 319 -8.17 -5.64 -28.68
#